data_AF-A0A3D0LXI1-F1
#
_entry.id   AF-A0A3D0LXI1-F1
#
_cell.length_a   1.000
_cell.length_b   1.000
_cell.length_c   1.000
_cell.angle_alpha   90.00
_cell.angle_beta   90.00
_cell.angle_gamma   90.00
#
_symmetry.space_group_name_H-M   'P 1'
#
loop_
_entity.id
_entity.type
_entity.pdbx_description
1 polymer ?
#
loop_
_entity_poly.entity_id
_entity_poly.type
_entity_poly.pdbx_seq_one_letter_code
_entity_poly.pdbx_strand_id
1 'polypeptide(L)'
;MNNASSDIIIRGVTASGKKFRPSDWAERLAGVLTTFGHDRRTSYSPYVHPTTIEGVTCVVVSPQLREVEPMAYNFLLGFADDNELEVLQAQGKAANS
;
A
#
# COMPACT_ATOMS: atom_id res chain seq x y z
N MET A 1 -8.53 -24.09 -5.04
CA MET A 1 -8.71 -22.76 -5.66
C MET A 1 -7.50 -21.94 -5.28
N ASN A 2 -6.53 -21.79 -6.18
CA ASN A 2 -5.29 -21.07 -5.90
C ASN A 2 -5.47 -19.62 -6.35
N ASN A 3 -6.16 -18.82 -5.56
CA ASN A 3 -6.15 -17.38 -5.76
C ASN A 3 -5.02 -16.82 -4.89
N ALA A 4 -3.78 -16.96 -5.36
CA ALA A 4 -2.66 -16.26 -4.76
C ALA A 4 -2.79 -14.78 -5.13
N SER A 5 -3.72 -14.09 -4.45
CA SER A 5 -3.82 -12.64 -4.55
C SER A 5 -2.48 -12.08 -4.09
N SER A 6 -1.79 -11.42 -5.01
CA SER A 6 -0.48 -10.83 -4.79
C SER A 6 -0.63 -9.46 -4.11
N ASP A 7 0.31 -9.10 -3.25
CA ASP A 7 0.36 -7.77 -2.66
C ASP A 7 0.50 -6.71 -3.75
N ILE A 8 -0.07 -5.55 -3.51
CA ILE A 8 0.06 -4.38 -4.37
C ILE A 8 1.09 -3.43 -3.76
N ILE A 9 1.94 -2.87 -4.60
CA ILE A 9 2.95 -1.88 -4.20
C ILE A 9 2.65 -0.58 -4.93
N ILE A 10 2.30 0.45 -4.18
CA ILE A 10 2.22 1.82 -4.69
C ILE A 10 3.61 2.45 -4.50
N ARG A 11 4.31 2.75 -5.60
CA ARG A 11 5.64 3.35 -5.55
C ARG A 11 5.54 4.87 -5.53
N GLY A 12 6.40 5.51 -4.75
CA GLY A 12 6.57 6.95 -4.71
C GLY A 12 7.32 7.50 -5.93
N VAL A 13 6.99 6.98 -7.11
CA VAL A 13 7.50 7.39 -8.42
C VAL A 13 6.29 7.55 -9.33
N THR A 14 6.18 8.72 -9.95
CA THR A 14 5.14 9.00 -10.94
C THR A 14 5.39 8.22 -12.23
N ALA A 15 4.38 8.06 -13.08
CA ALA A 15 4.50 7.46 -14.41
C ALA A 15 5.56 8.16 -15.30
N SER A 16 5.88 9.43 -15.00
CA SER A 16 6.95 10.20 -15.65
C SER A 16 8.37 9.92 -15.12
N GLY A 17 8.52 9.00 -14.15
CA GLY A 17 9.80 8.64 -13.53
C GLY A 17 10.28 9.58 -12.43
N LYS A 18 9.47 10.58 -12.04
CA LYS A 18 9.83 11.54 -10.98
C LYS A 18 9.47 11.00 -9.60
N LYS A 19 10.35 11.23 -8.62
CA LYS A 19 10.09 10.93 -7.20
C LYS A 19 8.93 11.78 -6.66
N PHE A 20 7.94 11.12 -6.08
CA PHE A 20 6.81 11.73 -5.42
C PHE A 20 7.23 12.38 -4.09
N ARG A 21 6.56 13.48 -3.73
CA ARG A 21 6.86 14.29 -2.55
C ARG A 21 5.55 14.65 -1.83
N PRO A 22 5.58 14.89 -0.51
CA PRO A 22 6.75 14.91 0.38
C PRO A 22 7.32 13.50 0.63
N SER A 23 8.50 13.38 1.24
CA SER A 23 9.14 12.07 1.46
C SER A 23 8.44 11.21 2.50
N ASP A 24 7.60 11.79 3.35
CA ASP A 24 6.80 11.14 4.40
C ASP A 24 5.37 10.78 3.93
N TRP A 25 5.12 10.78 2.61
CA TRP A 25 3.80 10.53 2.05
C TRP A 25 3.26 9.14 2.39
N ALA A 26 4.13 8.12 2.45
CA ALA A 26 3.72 6.75 2.67
C ALA A 26 3.25 6.54 4.11
N GLU A 27 3.95 7.15 5.07
CA GLU A 27 3.56 7.18 6.48
C GLU A 27 2.23 7.92 6.66
N ARG A 28 2.04 9.04 5.95
CA ARG A 28 0.77 9.78 5.98
C ARG A 28 -0.37 8.95 5.41
N LEU A 29 -0.18 8.32 4.26
CA LEU A 29 -1.22 7.52 3.60
C LEU A 29 -1.60 6.29 4.43
N ALA A 30 -0.61 5.53 4.93
CA ALA A 30 -0.87 4.41 5.83
C ALA A 30 -1.52 4.88 7.15
N GLY A 31 -1.12 6.07 7.62
CA GLY A 31 -1.68 6.72 8.80
C GLY A 31 -3.18 6.98 8.73
N VAL A 32 -3.72 7.32 7.54
CA VAL A 32 -5.18 7.53 7.32
C VAL A 32 -5.99 6.29 7.65
N LEU A 33 -5.42 5.10 7.40
CA LEU A 33 -6.09 3.81 7.63
C LEU A 33 -5.83 3.26 9.03
N THR A 34 -5.27 4.06 9.91
CA THR A 34 -5.09 3.69 11.31
C THR A 34 -6.37 3.99 12.06
N THR A 35 -7.10 2.95 12.45
CA THR A 35 -8.29 3.12 13.29
C THR A 35 -7.84 3.50 14.69
N PHE A 36 -8.34 4.62 15.21
CA PHE A 36 -8.27 4.91 16.64
C PHE A 36 -9.19 3.92 17.35
N GLY A 37 -8.64 2.78 17.79
CA GLY A 37 -9.36 1.83 18.61
C GLY A 37 -9.86 2.50 19.89
N HIS A 38 -11.00 2.02 20.41
CA HIS A 38 -11.64 2.51 21.64
C HIS A 38 -10.70 2.54 22.87
N ASP A 39 -9.56 1.84 22.78
CA ASP A 39 -8.58 1.62 23.84
C ASP A 39 -7.30 2.48 23.70
N ARG A 40 -7.34 3.58 22.92
CA ARG A 40 -6.19 4.50 22.69
C ARG A 40 -4.90 3.85 22.16
N ARG A 41 -4.95 2.61 21.70
CA ARG A 41 -3.84 1.95 21.02
C ARG A 41 -3.99 2.14 19.51
N THR A 42 -3.06 2.90 18.95
CA THR A 42 -2.85 3.04 17.51
C THR A 42 -2.28 1.71 16.99
N SER A 43 -3.12 0.87 16.42
CA SER A 43 -2.66 -0.33 15.71
C SER A 43 -2.76 -0.07 14.22
N TYR A 44 -1.62 -0.06 13.52
CA TYR A 44 -1.59 -0.02 12.06
C TYR A 44 -2.44 -1.18 11.52
N SER A 45 -3.19 -0.93 10.44
CA SER A 45 -3.84 -2.00 9.69
C SER A 45 -2.76 -3.01 9.27
N PRO A 46 -2.89 -4.32 9.58
CA PRO A 46 -1.90 -5.30 9.16
C PRO A 46 -1.83 -5.44 7.64
N TYR A 47 -2.81 -4.88 6.94
CA TYR A 47 -2.94 -4.96 5.49
C TYR A 47 -2.26 -3.81 4.75
N VAL A 48 -1.78 -2.77 5.44
CA VAL A 48 -1.19 -1.58 4.80
C VAL A 48 0.01 -1.11 5.60
N HIS A 49 1.17 -1.00 4.96
CA HIS A 49 2.35 -0.47 5.62
C HIS A 49 3.28 0.28 4.67
N PRO A 50 3.94 1.35 5.15
CA PRO A 50 4.99 2.03 4.40
C PRO A 50 6.25 1.16 4.38
N THR A 51 7.01 1.24 3.29
CA THR A 51 8.30 0.56 3.15
C THR A 51 9.23 1.34 2.20
N THR A 52 10.48 0.89 2.08
CA THR A 52 11.41 1.37 1.07
C THR A 52 11.88 0.19 0.21
N ILE A 53 11.65 0.26 -1.09
CA ILE A 53 12.07 -0.75 -2.08
C ILE A 53 13.04 -0.07 -3.04
N GLU A 54 14.27 -0.58 -3.14
CA GLU A 54 15.31 -0.03 -4.02
C GLU A 54 15.54 1.48 -3.84
N GLY A 55 15.46 1.97 -2.58
CA GLY A 55 15.62 3.40 -2.26
C GLY A 55 14.41 4.28 -2.59
N VAL A 56 13.32 3.70 -3.09
CA VAL A 56 12.04 4.36 -3.34
C VAL A 56 11.09 4.09 -2.18
N THR A 57 10.52 5.16 -1.61
CA THR A 57 9.45 5.07 -0.62
C THR A 57 8.19 4.51 -1.28
N CYS A 58 7.57 3.49 -0.67
CA CYS A 58 6.41 2.79 -1.20
C CYS A 58 5.38 2.51 -0.10
N VAL A 59 4.16 2.16 -0.50
CA VAL A 59 3.13 1.56 0.36
C VAL A 59 2.79 0.18 -0.17
N VAL A 60 2.84 -0.83 0.71
CA VAL A 60 2.39 -2.19 0.39
C VAL A 60 0.96 -2.36 0.88
N VAL A 61 0.10 -2.92 0.03
CA VAL A 61 -1.31 -3.15 0.26
C VAL A 61 -1.60 -4.63 0.06
N SER A 62 -1.98 -5.30 1.13
CA SER A 62 -2.40 -6.69 1.10
C SER A 62 -3.77 -6.82 0.42
N PRO A 63 -3.96 -7.81 -0.46
CA PRO A 63 -5.21 -7.97 -1.19
C PRO A 63 -6.39 -8.34 -0.29
N GLN A 64 -6.13 -8.89 0.89
CA GLN A 64 -7.14 -9.16 1.91
C GLN A 64 -7.85 -7.87 2.36
N LEU A 65 -7.22 -6.69 2.24
CA LEU A 65 -7.87 -5.41 2.53
C LEU A 65 -9.12 -5.19 1.68
N ARG A 66 -9.13 -5.67 0.43
CA ARG A 66 -10.30 -5.54 -0.45
C ARG A 66 -11.53 -6.25 0.10
N GLU A 67 -11.33 -7.36 0.79
CA GLU A 67 -12.42 -8.16 1.38
C GLU A 67 -12.87 -7.59 2.72
N VAL A 68 -11.91 -7.13 3.55
CA VAL A 68 -12.17 -6.61 4.90
C VAL A 68 -12.72 -5.18 4.87
N GLU A 69 -12.10 -4.30 4.07
CA GLU A 69 -12.44 -2.88 3.99
C GLU A 69 -12.31 -2.35 2.54
N PRO A 70 -13.31 -2.64 1.68
CA PRO A 70 -13.27 -2.29 0.26
C PRO A 70 -13.10 -0.80 -0.01
N MET A 71 -13.65 0.05 0.87
CA MET A 71 -13.54 1.51 0.74
C MET A 71 -12.10 1.99 0.95
N ALA A 72 -11.39 1.47 1.96
CA ALA A 72 -9.98 1.77 2.20
C ALA A 72 -9.10 1.28 1.04
N TYR A 73 -9.38 0.08 0.53
CA TYR A 73 -8.66 -0.45 -0.64
C TYR A 73 -8.84 0.45 -1.87
N ASN A 74 -10.07 0.84 -2.19
CA ASN A 74 -10.35 1.75 -3.31
C ASN A 74 -9.76 3.14 -3.10
N PHE A 75 -9.75 3.65 -1.87
CA PHE A 75 -9.12 4.92 -1.53
C PHE A 75 -7.61 4.90 -1.83
N LEU A 76 -6.90 3.82 -1.46
CA LEU A 76 -5.47 3.69 -1.74
C LEU A 76 -5.16 3.64 -3.24
N LEU A 77 -5.96 2.90 -4.01
CA LEU A 77 -5.80 2.84 -5.46
C LEU A 77 -6.16 4.17 -6.14
N GLY A 78 -7.21 4.84 -5.67
CA GLY A 78 -7.57 6.18 -6.13
C GLY A 78 -6.47 7.19 -5.84
N PHE A 79 -5.86 7.14 -4.65
CA PHE A 79 -4.71 7.99 -4.33
C PHE A 79 -3.54 7.78 -5.30
N ALA A 80 -3.26 6.53 -5.69
CA ALA A 80 -2.21 6.25 -6.66
C ALA A 80 -2.55 6.82 -8.04
N ASP A 81 -3.80 6.66 -8.49
CA ASP A 81 -4.28 7.18 -9.79
C ASP A 81 -4.23 8.71 -9.85
N ASP A 82 -4.79 9.37 -8.83
CA ASP A 82 -4.84 10.84 -8.72
C ASP A 82 -3.45 11.50 -8.74
N ASN A 83 -2.43 10.76 -8.27
CA ASN A 83 -1.04 11.24 -8.19
C ASN A 83 -0.14 10.62 -9.28
N GLU A 84 -0.73 9.92 -10.25
CA GLU A 84 -0.05 9.24 -11.35
C GLU A 84 1.09 8.31 -10.87
N LEU A 85 0.90 7.66 -9.72
CA LEU A 85 1.92 6.80 -9.11
C LEU A 85 1.96 5.43 -9.77
N GLU A 86 3.15 4.86 -9.86
CA GLU A 86 3.33 3.51 -10.36
C GLU A 86 2.79 2.47 -9.36
N VAL A 87 1.96 1.57 -9.86
CA VAL A 87 1.38 0.48 -9.08
C VAL A 87 1.88 -0.85 -9.62
N LEU A 88 2.54 -1.63 -8.76
CA LEU A 88 3.08 -2.96 -9.08
C LEU A 88 2.32 -4.05 -8.34
N GLN A 89 2.26 -5.24 -8.95
CA GLN A 89 1.88 -6.47 -8.24
C GLN A 89 3.15 -7.18 -7.78
N ALA A 90 3.29 -7.36 -6.47
CA ALA A 90 4.35 -8.17 -5.89
C ALA A 90 4.05 -9.64 -6.22
N GLN A 91 4.60 -10.13 -7.32
CA GLN A 91 4.53 -11.55 -7.63
C GLN A 91 5.08 -12.32 -6.44
N GLY A 92 4.19 -13.02 -5.73
CA GLY A 92 4.62 -13.96 -4.70
C GLY A 92 5.57 -14.92 -5.38
N LYS A 93 6.86 -14.90 -5.02
CA LYS A 93 7.74 -16.00 -5.38
C LYS A 93 7.05 -17.24 -4.84
N ALA A 94 6.55 -18.09 -5.73
CA ALA A 94 6.26 -19.46 -5.38
C ALA A 94 7.53 -19.99 -4.71
N ALA A 95 7.41 -20.34 -3.43
CA ALA A 95 8.46 -21.01 -2.70
C ALA A 95 8.72 -22.34 -3.42
N ASN A 96 9.67 -22.36 -4.35
CA ASN A 96 10.22 -23.62 -4.83
C ASN A 96 11.18 -24.10 -3.75
N SER A 97 10.72 -25.17 -3.09
CA SER A 97 11.47 -26.05 -2.21
C SER A 97 12.65 -26.70 -2.92
#